data_AF-A0A3B8I4M1-F1
#
_entry.id   AF-A0A3B8I4M1-F1
#
_cell.length_a   1.000
_cell.length_b   1.000
_cell.length_c   1.000
_cell.angle_alpha   90.00
_cell.angle_beta   90.00
_cell.angle_gamma   90.00
#
_symmetry.space_group_name_H-M   'P 1'
#
loop_
_entity.id
_entity.type
_entity.pdbx_description
1 polymer ?
#
loop_
_entity_poly.entity_id
_entity_poly.type
_entity_poly.pdbx_seq_one_letter_code
_entity_poly.pdbx_strand_id
1 'polypeptide(L)'
;MSQALFDMNTEHTPAEKPPIVNCHSHIFTGEHVPPYFAKTFTSKLLYHLLSVTRLVRWARRWEDVIDPEIALKKLKKRRAKSPQKGRLKIKIIGLLVVLWLRKRRASFRENRTLRITGIIVVLGLLVSLTFAAIPCLLEWLNSVFPESLVVGYVLFIGKTWWIWVLLIWIISRRLRNVVKFILGRAQFVLTGVTGKNSRKLISRYLSILAFARYRSQRGILSKLANQYPSNSQFVVLSMDMEYMEAGKVKKQEKFGFYAQLQELKDIKESSKHKIRPFLFADPRRVKHQQEYFSWELHEGRVVLKDCVVKDYLETAQFSGIKIYPALGYYPFDENLLPLWVYAAEHQIPIMTHCISGPMFYRGKKKTEWNHHPVIEGATKDKDQENNTIYRPMALPQKKNHSFTVNFTHPLNYLCLLDKALLAKVVKNCSKRIQELFGFDPVEGTLSRDLSNLKICLAHFGGEEEWLKYLARDRQPRAQHLIQNRSRGLDFSAKQYQEHPSFLEQVWWQEDWYSIICSLILHFPNVYSDVSYLLSKPSIYPLLNETLDPDLNPRLRDRILFGTDFYVVRNHGADKDLLARLRHGLSEKDFDLIARKNPIHYL
;
A
#
# COMPACT_ATOMS: atom_id res chain seq x y z
N MET A 1 -47.40 51.33 -0.61
CA MET A 1 -47.09 49.93 -0.99
C MET A 1 -45.73 49.83 -1.73
N SER A 2 -44.68 50.53 -1.27
CA SER A 2 -43.40 50.64 -2.03
C SER A 2 -42.15 50.67 -1.15
N GLN A 3 -42.23 50.22 0.10
CA GLN A 3 -41.07 50.20 1.00
C GLN A 3 -40.91 48.87 1.76
N ALA A 4 -41.87 47.95 1.63
CA ALA A 4 -41.82 46.61 2.22
C ALA A 4 -41.34 45.51 1.24
N LEU A 5 -40.90 45.88 0.03
CA LEU A 5 -40.42 44.95 -1.00
C LEU A 5 -38.92 45.05 -1.29
N PHE A 6 -38.19 45.94 -0.59
CA PHE A 6 -36.75 46.13 -0.82
C PHE A 6 -35.84 45.44 0.22
N ASP A 7 -36.42 44.90 1.30
CA ASP A 7 -35.68 44.25 2.40
C ASP A 7 -35.65 42.70 2.32
N MET A 8 -35.84 42.11 1.13
CA MET A 8 -35.76 40.63 0.95
C MET A 8 -34.52 40.15 0.18
N ASN A 9 -33.51 41.00 -0.03
CA ASN A 9 -32.26 40.62 -0.71
C ASN A 9 -31.00 40.89 0.13
N THR A 10 -31.03 40.61 1.44
CA THR A 10 -29.78 40.22 2.10
C THR A 10 -29.46 38.80 1.64
N GLU A 11 -28.72 38.70 0.53
CA GLU A 11 -28.00 37.48 0.21
C GLU A 11 -27.22 37.07 1.45
N HIS A 12 -27.70 36.06 2.16
CA HIS A 12 -26.85 35.29 3.06
C HIS A 12 -25.75 34.70 2.19
N THR A 13 -24.62 35.39 2.06
CA THR A 13 -23.37 34.75 1.64
C THR A 13 -23.20 33.57 2.59
N PRO A 14 -23.32 32.32 2.13
CA PRO A 14 -23.22 31.17 3.01
C PRO A 14 -21.85 31.25 3.67
N ALA A 15 -21.80 31.21 5.01
CA ALA A 15 -20.54 31.24 5.73
C ALA A 15 -19.54 30.26 5.10
N GLU A 16 -18.35 30.74 4.72
CA GLU A 16 -17.41 29.95 3.94
C GLU A 16 -17.00 28.71 4.76
N LYS A 17 -17.33 27.52 4.25
CA LYS A 17 -17.07 26.26 4.97
C LYS A 17 -15.56 26.06 5.15
N PRO A 18 -15.09 25.56 6.32
CA PRO A 18 -13.69 25.21 6.52
C PRO A 18 -13.20 24.25 5.44
N PRO A 19 -11.92 24.29 5.02
CA PRO A 19 -11.45 23.52 3.87
C PRO A 19 -11.61 22.01 4.06
N ILE A 20 -11.84 21.29 2.95
CA ILE A 20 -11.84 19.82 2.96
C ILE A 20 -10.43 19.34 3.25
N VAL A 21 -10.27 18.42 4.19
CA VAL A 21 -9.02 17.76 4.51
C VAL A 21 -9.11 16.29 4.12
N ASN A 22 -8.35 15.89 3.10
CA ASN A 22 -8.13 14.48 2.82
C ASN A 22 -6.99 13.97 3.73
N CYS A 23 -7.34 13.19 4.75
CA CYS A 23 -6.40 12.71 5.76
C CYS A 23 -5.49 11.57 5.28
N HIS A 24 -5.71 11.01 4.08
CA HIS A 24 -4.94 9.85 3.63
C HIS A 24 -4.59 9.97 2.15
N SER A 25 -3.34 10.33 1.88
CA SER A 25 -2.79 10.39 0.53
C SER A 25 -1.29 10.09 0.51
N HIS A 26 -0.84 9.54 -0.61
CA HIS A 26 0.53 9.22 -0.96
C HIS A 26 0.88 9.87 -2.29
N ILE A 27 2.06 10.45 -2.36
CA ILE A 27 2.57 11.08 -3.59
C ILE A 27 3.97 10.58 -4.00
N PHE A 28 4.53 9.59 -3.29
CA PHE A 28 5.78 8.95 -3.70
C PHE A 28 5.64 8.36 -5.12
N THR A 29 6.71 8.32 -5.90
CA THR A 29 6.71 7.69 -7.25
C THR A 29 7.15 6.23 -7.21
N GLY A 30 6.92 5.48 -8.31
CA GLY A 30 7.40 4.11 -8.46
C GLY A 30 8.93 3.93 -8.43
N GLU A 31 9.73 5.01 -8.48
CA GLU A 31 11.19 4.94 -8.28
C GLU A 31 11.57 4.80 -6.79
N HIS A 32 10.69 5.20 -5.86
CA HIS A 32 10.89 5.00 -4.41
C HIS A 32 10.56 3.56 -3.98
N VAL A 33 10.02 2.74 -4.88
CA VAL A 33 9.63 1.35 -4.59
C VAL A 33 10.82 0.42 -4.86
N PRO A 34 11.18 -0.47 -3.93
CA PRO A 34 12.19 -1.49 -4.15
C PRO A 34 12.00 -2.33 -5.44
N PRO A 35 13.09 -2.72 -6.11
CA PRO A 35 13.02 -3.35 -7.42
C PRO A 35 12.40 -4.75 -7.41
N TYR A 36 12.56 -5.52 -6.32
CA TYR A 36 12.12 -6.91 -6.23
C TYR A 36 10.79 -7.06 -5.49
N PHE A 37 9.84 -6.20 -5.83
CA PHE A 37 8.49 -6.22 -5.24
C PHE A 37 7.77 -7.59 -5.39
N ALA A 38 8.07 -8.37 -6.44
CA ALA A 38 7.54 -9.73 -6.66
C ALA A 38 8.31 -10.87 -5.97
N LYS A 39 9.35 -10.61 -5.17
CA LYS A 39 10.27 -11.64 -4.61
C LYS A 39 9.58 -12.85 -3.97
N THR A 40 8.34 -12.68 -3.48
CA THR A 40 7.56 -13.72 -2.78
C THR A 40 6.42 -14.34 -3.60
N PHE A 41 6.26 -13.95 -4.87
CA PHE A 41 5.13 -14.38 -5.70
C PHE A 41 5.53 -15.14 -6.97
N THR A 42 6.78 -15.03 -7.39
CA THR A 42 7.29 -15.67 -8.61
C THR A 42 8.64 -16.32 -8.35
N SER A 43 9.08 -17.19 -9.25
CA SER A 43 10.40 -17.82 -9.14
C SER A 43 11.54 -16.78 -9.10
N LYS A 44 12.71 -17.18 -8.57
CA LYS A 44 13.89 -16.32 -8.49
C LYS A 44 14.25 -15.66 -9.81
N LEU A 45 14.18 -16.41 -10.90
CA LEU A 45 14.46 -15.90 -12.24
C LEU A 45 13.45 -14.82 -12.68
N LEU A 46 12.16 -15.06 -12.46
CA LEU A 46 11.09 -14.19 -12.95
C LEU A 46 11.05 -12.83 -12.25
N TYR A 47 11.23 -12.75 -10.92
CA TYR A 47 11.17 -11.44 -10.24
C TYR A 47 12.40 -10.56 -10.53
N HIS A 48 13.55 -11.15 -10.84
CA HIS A 48 14.73 -10.40 -11.28
C HIS A 48 14.52 -9.82 -12.69
N LEU A 49 13.89 -10.60 -13.58
CA LEU A 49 13.53 -10.13 -14.93
C LEU A 49 12.43 -9.06 -14.89
N LEU A 50 11.39 -9.27 -14.07
CA LEU A 50 10.23 -8.38 -13.88
C LEU A 50 10.42 -7.36 -12.73
N SER A 51 11.65 -6.87 -12.54
CA SER A 51 11.90 -5.85 -11.52
C SER A 51 11.07 -4.59 -11.80
N VAL A 52 10.51 -3.97 -10.76
CA VAL A 52 9.66 -2.77 -10.86
C VAL A 52 10.36 -1.68 -11.66
N THR A 53 11.64 -1.40 -11.37
CA THR A 53 12.39 -0.36 -12.07
C THR A 53 12.54 -0.62 -13.58
N ARG A 54 12.76 -1.87 -14.01
CA ARG A 54 12.85 -2.21 -15.44
C ARG A 54 11.50 -2.02 -16.12
N LEU A 55 10.43 -2.47 -15.46
CA LEU A 55 9.07 -2.32 -15.97
C LEU A 55 8.66 -0.85 -16.08
N VAL A 56 8.95 -0.03 -15.05
CA VAL A 56 8.71 1.43 -15.05
C VAL A 56 9.45 2.10 -16.21
N ARG A 57 10.74 1.80 -16.42
CA ARG A 57 11.51 2.33 -17.55
C ARG A 57 10.95 1.90 -18.90
N TRP A 58 10.57 0.62 -19.02
CA TRP A 58 9.97 0.10 -20.24
C TRP A 58 8.64 0.80 -20.54
N ALA A 59 7.74 0.91 -19.56
CA ALA A 59 6.47 1.61 -19.70
C ALA A 59 6.66 3.08 -20.11
N ARG A 60 7.63 3.79 -19.51
CA ARG A 60 7.99 5.18 -19.90
C ARG A 60 8.49 5.30 -21.34
N ARG A 61 9.23 4.30 -21.84
CA ARG A 61 9.74 4.28 -23.23
C ARG A 61 8.61 4.16 -24.26
N TRP A 62 7.51 3.51 -23.88
CA TRP A 62 6.34 3.26 -24.72
C TRP A 62 5.13 4.13 -24.38
N GLU A 63 5.27 5.12 -23.49
CA GLU A 63 4.17 5.98 -23.05
C GLU A 63 3.46 6.69 -24.21
N ASP A 64 4.20 7.05 -25.27
CA ASP A 64 3.68 7.68 -26.49
C ASP A 64 2.81 6.75 -27.35
N VAL A 65 2.93 5.43 -27.16
CA VAL A 65 2.14 4.41 -27.85
C VAL A 65 0.91 4.05 -27.01
N ILE A 66 1.01 4.19 -25.68
CA ILE A 66 -0.05 3.86 -24.72
C ILE A 66 -1.06 5.02 -24.57
N ASP A 67 -0.61 6.28 -24.69
CA ASP A 67 -1.46 7.46 -24.56
C ASP A 67 -1.47 8.35 -25.83
N PRO A 68 -2.58 8.34 -26.59
CA PRO A 68 -2.72 9.13 -27.81
C PRO A 68 -2.54 10.64 -27.61
N GLU A 69 -2.94 11.20 -26.46
CA GLU A 69 -2.84 12.64 -26.20
C GLU A 69 -1.40 13.08 -26.00
N ILE A 70 -0.57 12.26 -25.35
CA ILE A 70 0.85 12.52 -25.20
C ILE A 70 1.56 12.39 -26.55
N ALA A 71 1.19 11.38 -27.34
CA ALA A 71 1.66 11.24 -28.72
C ALA A 71 1.34 12.51 -29.52
N LEU A 72 0.10 13.01 -29.43
CA LEU A 72 -0.36 14.25 -30.07
C LEU A 72 0.41 15.48 -29.56
N LYS A 73 0.61 15.64 -28.25
CA LYS A 73 1.39 16.77 -27.69
C LYS A 73 2.84 16.74 -28.15
N LYS A 74 3.49 15.57 -28.18
CA LYS A 74 4.85 15.42 -28.73
C LYS A 74 4.92 15.62 -30.23
N LEU A 75 3.89 15.19 -30.97
CA LEU A 75 3.77 15.44 -32.41
C LEU A 75 3.59 16.95 -32.69
N LYS A 76 2.75 17.65 -31.92
CA LYS A 76 2.58 19.12 -32.00
C LYS A 76 3.89 19.85 -31.66
N LYS A 77 4.56 19.45 -30.57
CA LYS A 77 5.86 20.03 -30.15
C LYS A 77 7.01 19.74 -31.12
N ARG A 78 6.94 18.64 -31.89
CA ARG A 78 7.90 18.29 -32.96
C ARG A 78 7.56 18.94 -34.30
N ARG A 79 6.28 19.09 -34.65
CA ARG A 79 5.83 19.91 -35.79
C ARG A 79 6.29 21.36 -35.66
N ALA A 80 6.34 21.88 -34.44
CA ALA A 80 6.89 23.20 -34.15
C ALA A 80 8.43 23.30 -34.26
N LYS A 81 9.16 22.19 -34.45
CA LYS A 81 10.65 22.19 -34.42
C LYS A 81 11.36 21.56 -35.61
N SER A 82 10.70 20.85 -36.53
CA SER A 82 11.27 20.47 -37.86
C SER A 82 10.29 19.58 -38.67
N PRO A 83 10.15 19.79 -39.99
CA PRO A 83 9.40 18.90 -40.88
C PRO A 83 10.31 17.82 -41.49
N GLN A 84 10.60 16.72 -40.78
CA GLN A 84 11.24 15.55 -41.39
C GLN A 84 10.32 14.32 -41.44
N LYS A 85 10.05 13.87 -42.68
CA LYS A 85 9.02 12.88 -43.09
C LYS A 85 9.37 11.39 -42.83
N GLY A 86 10.52 11.04 -42.27
CA GLY A 86 10.96 9.63 -42.18
C GLY A 86 10.41 8.80 -41.00
N ARG A 87 10.15 9.41 -39.84
CA ARG A 87 9.78 8.68 -38.60
C ARG A 87 8.27 8.56 -38.35
N LEU A 88 7.43 9.12 -39.22
CA LEU A 88 5.98 9.18 -39.04
C LEU A 88 5.29 7.84 -39.37
N LYS A 89 5.79 7.10 -40.37
CA LYS A 89 5.19 5.82 -40.82
C LYS A 89 5.21 4.73 -39.72
N ILE A 90 6.31 4.59 -38.98
CA ILE A 90 6.45 3.57 -37.92
C ILE A 90 5.50 3.82 -36.74
N LYS A 91 5.21 5.09 -36.42
CA LYS A 91 4.28 5.45 -35.34
C LYS A 91 2.81 5.37 -35.73
N ILE A 92 2.48 5.65 -37.00
CA ILE A 92 1.12 5.44 -37.55
C ILE A 92 0.78 3.94 -37.56
N ILE A 93 1.72 3.07 -37.91
CA ILE A 93 1.54 1.61 -37.82
C ILE A 93 1.29 1.19 -36.37
N GLY A 94 2.03 1.72 -35.39
CA GLY A 94 1.77 1.49 -33.97
C GLY A 94 0.38 1.95 -33.51
N LEU A 95 -0.08 3.11 -34.00
CA LEU A 95 -1.43 3.63 -33.72
C LEU A 95 -2.52 2.74 -34.33
N LEU A 96 -2.33 2.27 -35.57
CA LEU A 96 -3.25 1.36 -36.25
C LEU A 96 -3.32 -0.01 -35.55
N VAL A 97 -2.20 -0.54 -35.05
CA VAL A 97 -2.16 -1.77 -34.24
C VAL A 97 -2.91 -1.59 -32.92
N VAL A 98 -2.76 -0.45 -32.25
CA VAL A 98 -3.48 -0.15 -31.00
C VAL A 98 -4.99 0.04 -31.24
N LEU A 99 -5.38 0.73 -32.31
CA LEU A 99 -6.79 0.88 -32.71
C LEU A 99 -7.41 -0.47 -33.10
N TRP A 100 -6.66 -1.32 -33.80
CA TRP A 100 -7.05 -2.70 -34.13
C TRP A 100 -7.24 -3.57 -32.88
N LEU A 101 -6.32 -3.48 -31.91
CA LEU A 101 -6.45 -4.15 -30.61
C LEU A 101 -7.64 -3.62 -29.79
N ARG A 102 -7.97 -2.32 -29.89
CA ARG A 102 -9.13 -1.70 -29.24
C ARG A 102 -10.45 -2.16 -29.85
N LYS A 103 -10.53 -2.26 -31.18
CA LYS A 103 -11.71 -2.78 -31.90
C LYS A 103 -11.97 -4.25 -31.55
N ARG A 104 -10.93 -5.04 -31.33
CA ARG A 104 -11.03 -6.44 -30.84
C ARG A 104 -11.32 -6.58 -29.34
N ARG A 105 -11.12 -5.52 -28.54
CA ARG A 105 -11.49 -5.50 -27.12
C ARG A 105 -13.01 -5.49 -26.91
N ALA A 106 -13.79 -5.07 -27.91
CA ALA A 106 -15.25 -5.13 -27.91
C ALA A 106 -15.79 -6.56 -28.16
N SER A 107 -14.95 -7.50 -28.59
CA SER A 107 -15.32 -8.89 -28.88
C SER A 107 -14.57 -9.84 -27.95
N PHE A 108 -14.68 -9.60 -26.63
CA PHE A 108 -13.93 -10.31 -25.60
C PHE A 108 -14.76 -11.44 -24.97
N ARG A 109 -15.04 -12.47 -25.76
CA ARG A 109 -15.47 -13.79 -25.23
C ARG A 109 -14.80 -14.86 -26.09
N GLU A 110 -13.66 -15.35 -25.61
CA GLU A 110 -13.11 -16.72 -25.75
C GLU A 110 -11.57 -16.77 -25.82
N ASN A 111 -11.03 -17.71 -25.05
CA ASN A 111 -9.71 -17.66 -24.41
C ASN A 111 -8.62 -18.41 -25.22
N ARG A 112 -8.67 -18.38 -26.56
CA ARG A 112 -7.77 -19.16 -27.44
C ARG A 112 -6.72 -18.31 -28.16
N THR A 113 -7.06 -17.07 -28.52
CA THR A 113 -6.21 -16.16 -29.30
C THR A 113 -5.01 -15.62 -28.53
N LEU A 114 -5.15 -15.35 -27.23
CA LEU A 114 -4.05 -14.86 -26.38
C LEU A 114 -2.87 -15.84 -26.26
N ARG A 115 -3.12 -17.15 -26.34
CA ARG A 115 -2.06 -18.18 -26.35
C ARG A 115 -1.29 -18.15 -27.67
N ILE A 116 -1.99 -17.99 -28.79
CA ILE A 116 -1.41 -17.91 -30.13
C ILE A 116 -0.60 -16.62 -30.27
N THR A 117 -1.11 -15.49 -29.77
CA THR A 117 -0.38 -14.20 -29.82
C THR A 117 0.89 -14.22 -28.98
N GLY A 118 0.87 -14.86 -27.80
CA GLY A 118 2.06 -15.05 -26.98
C GLY A 118 3.12 -15.94 -27.65
N ILE A 119 2.69 -17.00 -28.32
CA ILE A 119 3.57 -17.90 -29.10
C ILE A 119 4.20 -17.15 -30.29
N ILE A 120 3.43 -16.33 -31.01
CA ILE A 120 3.92 -15.54 -32.15
C ILE A 120 4.96 -14.50 -31.69
N VAL A 121 4.77 -13.85 -30.54
CA VAL A 121 5.75 -12.87 -30.00
C VAL A 121 7.04 -13.55 -29.55
N VAL A 122 6.95 -14.73 -28.93
CA VAL A 122 8.12 -15.52 -28.52
C VAL A 122 8.87 -16.09 -29.74
N LEU A 123 8.16 -16.58 -30.75
CA LEU A 123 8.74 -16.99 -32.03
C LEU A 123 9.41 -15.82 -32.77
N GLY A 124 8.79 -14.63 -32.77
CA GLY A 124 9.38 -13.43 -33.36
C GLY A 124 10.66 -12.96 -32.65
N LEU A 125 10.73 -13.13 -31.33
CA LEU A 125 11.94 -12.87 -30.53
C LEU A 125 13.05 -13.89 -30.81
N LEU A 126 12.71 -15.18 -30.94
CA LEU A 126 13.65 -16.25 -31.30
C LEU A 126 14.20 -16.07 -32.72
N VAL A 127 13.34 -15.70 -33.68
CA VAL A 127 13.74 -15.39 -35.07
C VAL A 127 14.63 -14.15 -35.12
N SER A 128 14.38 -13.14 -34.27
CA SER A 128 15.24 -11.96 -34.19
C SER A 128 16.61 -12.28 -33.58
N LEU A 129 16.67 -13.22 -32.63
CA LEU A 129 17.93 -13.70 -32.04
C LEU A 129 18.74 -14.55 -33.04
N THR A 130 18.10 -15.34 -33.90
CA THR A 130 18.78 -16.04 -34.98
C THR A 130 19.30 -15.06 -36.04
N PHE A 131 18.54 -14.01 -36.38
CA PHE A 131 19.01 -12.96 -37.29
C PHE A 131 20.21 -12.16 -36.77
N ALA A 132 20.37 -12.04 -35.45
CA ALA A 132 21.52 -11.40 -34.83
C ALA A 132 22.80 -12.26 -34.86
N ALA A 133 22.68 -13.59 -35.03
CA ALA A 133 23.82 -14.52 -35.09
C ALA A 133 24.31 -14.83 -36.52
N ILE A 134 23.50 -14.49 -37.53
CA ILE A 134 23.82 -14.66 -38.96
C ILE A 134 25.08 -13.89 -39.41
N PRO A 135 25.36 -12.65 -38.94
CA PRO A 135 26.55 -11.90 -39.36
C PRO A 135 27.86 -12.61 -39.01
N CYS A 136 28.00 -13.14 -37.78
CA CYS A 136 29.20 -13.89 -37.39
C CYS A 136 29.37 -15.20 -38.16
N LEU A 137 28.26 -15.86 -38.52
CA LEU A 137 28.30 -17.10 -39.31
C LEU A 137 28.70 -16.81 -40.76
N LEU A 138 28.25 -15.69 -41.32
CA LEU A 138 28.62 -15.22 -42.66
C LEU A 138 30.09 -14.81 -42.74
N GLU A 139 30.62 -14.12 -41.72
CA GLU A 139 32.06 -13.80 -41.62
C GLU A 139 32.93 -15.07 -41.58
N TRP A 140 32.51 -16.08 -40.81
CA TRP A 140 33.22 -17.36 -40.75
C TRP A 140 33.13 -18.14 -42.08
N LEU A 141 31.95 -18.21 -42.72
CA LEU A 141 31.77 -18.92 -43.99
C LEU A 141 32.54 -18.27 -45.15
N ASN A 142 32.63 -16.94 -45.19
CA ASN A 142 33.45 -16.20 -46.17
C ASN A 142 34.96 -16.39 -45.96
N SER A 143 35.40 -16.83 -44.78
CA SER A 143 36.81 -17.16 -44.52
C SER A 143 37.23 -18.56 -45.02
N VAL A 144 36.26 -19.40 -45.40
CA VAL A 144 36.49 -20.82 -45.75
C VAL A 144 36.05 -21.16 -47.18
N PHE A 145 35.11 -20.42 -47.78
CA PHE A 145 34.56 -20.72 -49.11
C PHE A 145 34.53 -19.49 -50.05
N PRO A 146 34.62 -19.67 -51.38
CA PRO A 146 34.51 -18.58 -52.35
C PRO A 146 33.15 -17.86 -52.27
N GLU A 147 33.14 -16.52 -52.38
CA GLU A 147 31.95 -15.68 -52.19
C GLU A 147 30.73 -16.11 -53.04
N SER A 148 30.96 -16.60 -54.26
CA SER A 148 29.90 -17.07 -55.17
C SER A 148 29.15 -18.31 -54.66
N LEU A 149 29.82 -19.19 -53.91
CA LEU A 149 29.24 -20.38 -53.28
C LEU A 149 28.49 -20.04 -52.00
N VAL A 150 28.98 -19.07 -51.22
CA VAL A 150 28.35 -18.62 -49.96
C VAL A 150 27.01 -17.93 -50.25
N VAL A 151 26.93 -17.08 -51.27
CA VAL A 151 25.67 -16.41 -51.65
C VAL A 151 24.62 -17.42 -52.12
N GLY A 152 25.02 -18.45 -52.88
CA GLY A 152 24.14 -19.54 -53.29
C GLY A 152 23.60 -20.37 -52.12
N TYR A 153 24.46 -20.74 -51.18
CA TYR A 153 24.08 -21.51 -49.98
C TYR A 153 23.19 -20.71 -49.01
N VAL A 154 23.46 -19.41 -48.83
CA VAL A 154 22.67 -18.52 -47.95
C VAL A 154 21.27 -18.30 -48.52
N LEU A 155 21.12 -18.16 -49.84
CA LEU A 155 19.81 -18.05 -50.48
C LEU A 155 19.04 -19.38 -50.44
N PHE A 156 19.73 -20.52 -50.57
CA PHE A 156 19.12 -21.85 -50.48
C PHE A 156 18.68 -22.19 -49.05
N ILE A 157 19.52 -21.96 -48.04
CA ILE A 157 19.19 -22.11 -46.63
C ILE A 157 18.10 -21.10 -46.22
N GLY A 158 18.17 -19.85 -46.68
CA GLY A 158 17.16 -18.82 -46.41
C GLY A 158 15.75 -19.17 -46.91
N LYS A 159 15.62 -19.98 -47.96
CA LYS A 159 14.32 -20.48 -48.48
C LYS A 159 13.90 -21.84 -47.88
N THR A 160 14.85 -22.65 -47.40
CA THR A 160 14.59 -24.04 -46.95
C THR A 160 14.87 -24.29 -45.46
N TRP A 161 15.25 -23.27 -44.68
CA TRP A 161 15.62 -23.42 -43.25
C TRP A 161 14.52 -24.08 -42.40
N TRP A 162 13.25 -23.82 -42.72
CA TRP A 162 12.12 -24.42 -42.03
C TRP A 162 12.04 -25.94 -42.24
N ILE A 163 12.49 -26.45 -43.40
CA ILE A 163 12.58 -27.88 -43.73
C ILE A 163 13.69 -28.54 -42.91
N TRP A 164 14.85 -27.87 -42.78
CA TRP A 164 15.96 -28.36 -41.97
C TRP A 164 15.65 -28.35 -40.47
N VAL A 165 14.94 -27.32 -39.98
CA VAL A 165 14.43 -27.28 -38.60
C VAL A 165 13.40 -28.40 -38.37
N LEU A 166 12.53 -28.68 -39.34
CA LEU A 166 11.58 -29.81 -39.30
C LEU A 166 12.29 -31.18 -39.33
N LEU A 167 13.30 -31.36 -40.19
CA LEU A 167 14.10 -32.58 -40.27
C LEU A 167 14.90 -32.83 -38.99
N ILE A 168 15.58 -31.80 -38.45
CA ILE A 168 16.29 -31.88 -37.17
C ILE A 168 15.31 -32.17 -36.01
N TRP A 169 14.09 -31.62 -36.07
CA TRP A 169 13.01 -31.91 -35.12
C TRP A 169 12.46 -33.35 -35.24
N ILE A 170 12.46 -33.93 -36.44
CA ILE A 170 12.04 -35.32 -36.70
C ILE A 170 13.13 -36.32 -36.28
N ILE A 171 14.41 -36.01 -36.53
CA ILE A 171 15.55 -36.92 -36.33
C ILE A 171 16.04 -36.89 -34.87
N SER A 172 16.07 -35.72 -34.22
CA SER A 172 16.63 -35.58 -32.89
C SER A 172 15.61 -35.82 -31.77
N ARG A 173 15.58 -37.05 -31.24
CA ARG A 173 14.84 -37.39 -30.01
C ARG A 173 15.29 -36.52 -28.81
N ARG A 174 16.58 -36.15 -28.73
CA ARG A 174 17.13 -35.29 -27.68
C ARG A 174 16.64 -33.84 -27.77
N LEU A 175 16.64 -33.22 -28.97
CA LEU A 175 16.15 -31.84 -29.13
C LEU A 175 14.65 -31.73 -28.85
N ARG A 176 13.84 -32.71 -29.27
CA ARG A 176 12.41 -32.76 -28.92
C ARG A 176 12.18 -32.81 -27.42
N ASN A 177 12.99 -33.57 -26.69
CA ASN A 177 12.87 -33.66 -25.24
C ASN A 177 13.34 -32.37 -24.55
N VAL A 178 14.36 -31.69 -25.07
CA VAL A 178 14.79 -30.37 -24.59
C VAL A 178 13.72 -29.30 -24.86
N VAL A 179 13.14 -29.27 -26.06
CA VAL A 179 12.06 -28.34 -26.41
C VAL A 179 10.78 -28.65 -25.62
N LYS A 180 10.40 -29.92 -25.44
CA LYS A 180 9.30 -30.33 -24.56
C LYS A 180 9.58 -29.99 -23.10
N PHE A 181 10.82 -30.08 -22.65
CA PHE A 181 11.23 -29.66 -21.31
C PHE A 181 11.14 -28.14 -21.13
N ILE A 182 11.61 -27.36 -22.12
CA ILE A 182 11.51 -25.89 -22.13
C ILE A 182 10.05 -25.44 -22.25
N LEU A 183 9.25 -26.04 -23.12
CA LEU A 183 7.82 -25.78 -23.26
C LEU A 183 7.04 -26.25 -22.03
N GLY A 184 7.40 -27.38 -21.42
CA GLY A 184 6.82 -27.84 -20.16
C GLY A 184 7.14 -26.90 -19.00
N ARG A 185 8.37 -26.35 -18.95
CA ARG A 185 8.78 -25.29 -18.02
C ARG A 185 8.07 -23.97 -18.33
N ALA A 186 7.88 -23.61 -19.61
CA ALA A 186 7.16 -22.41 -20.03
C ALA A 186 5.65 -22.52 -19.76
N GLN A 187 5.08 -23.71 -19.90
CA GLN A 187 3.71 -24.03 -19.55
C GLN A 187 3.52 -23.93 -18.03
N PHE A 188 4.49 -24.36 -17.22
CA PHE A 188 4.50 -24.13 -15.76
C PHE A 188 4.57 -22.63 -15.40
N VAL A 189 5.31 -21.82 -16.16
CA VAL A 189 5.32 -20.36 -16.02
C VAL A 189 3.98 -19.74 -16.43
N LEU A 190 3.37 -20.19 -17.53
CA LEU A 190 2.08 -19.71 -18.03
C LEU A 190 0.91 -20.13 -17.13
N THR A 191 0.85 -21.37 -16.66
CA THR A 191 -0.17 -21.84 -15.70
C THR A 191 0.00 -21.21 -14.33
N GLY A 192 1.26 -20.99 -13.92
CA GLY A 192 1.63 -20.19 -12.76
C GLY A 192 1.20 -18.72 -12.87
N VAL A 193 1.05 -18.17 -14.08
CA VAL A 193 0.60 -16.78 -14.33
C VAL A 193 -0.92 -16.66 -14.53
N THR A 194 -1.64 -17.75 -14.82
CA THR A 194 -3.10 -17.73 -15.04
C THR A 194 -3.97 -17.94 -13.78
N GLY A 195 -3.37 -18.28 -12.63
CA GLY A 195 -4.09 -18.46 -11.37
C GLY A 195 -4.71 -17.16 -10.80
N LYS A 196 -5.72 -17.28 -9.92
CA LYS A 196 -6.38 -16.12 -9.26
C LYS A 196 -5.37 -15.19 -8.57
N ASN A 197 -4.35 -15.74 -7.92
CA ASN A 197 -3.28 -14.98 -7.27
C ASN A 197 -2.38 -14.23 -8.26
N SER A 198 -2.19 -14.79 -9.44
CA SER A 198 -1.32 -14.23 -10.49
C SER A 198 -2.02 -13.14 -11.29
N ARG A 199 -3.36 -13.22 -11.44
CA ARG A 199 -4.19 -12.10 -11.91
C ARG A 199 -4.14 -10.92 -10.92
N LYS A 200 -4.23 -11.18 -9.61
CA LYS A 200 -4.03 -10.14 -8.57
C LYS A 200 -2.61 -9.54 -8.64
N LEU A 201 -1.58 -10.36 -8.89
CA LEU A 201 -0.20 -9.90 -9.07
C LEU A 201 -0.04 -9.00 -10.30
N ILE A 202 -0.57 -9.42 -11.46
CA ILE A 202 -0.56 -8.63 -12.69
C ILE A 202 -1.31 -7.32 -12.47
N SER A 203 -2.47 -7.35 -11.82
CA SER A 203 -3.21 -6.13 -11.46
C SER A 203 -2.35 -5.18 -10.63
N ARG A 204 -1.68 -5.65 -9.57
CA ARG A 204 -0.77 -4.83 -8.74
C ARG A 204 0.40 -4.25 -9.55
N TYR A 205 1.00 -5.03 -10.44
CA TYR A 205 2.06 -4.55 -11.33
C TYR A 205 1.55 -3.55 -12.36
N LEU A 206 0.35 -3.76 -12.91
CA LEU A 206 -0.31 -2.82 -13.81
C LEU A 206 -0.64 -1.51 -13.11
N SER A 207 -1.03 -1.55 -11.82
CA SER A 207 -1.16 -0.34 -11.00
C SER A 207 0.20 0.37 -10.96
N ILE A 208 1.25 -0.29 -10.46
CA ILE A 208 2.62 0.26 -10.38
C ILE A 208 3.10 0.81 -11.73
N LEU A 209 2.78 0.15 -12.84
CA LEU A 209 3.13 0.57 -14.20
C LEU A 209 2.29 1.74 -14.72
N ALA A 210 1.00 1.80 -14.39
CA ALA A 210 0.19 2.99 -14.65
C ALA A 210 0.77 4.21 -13.90
N PHE A 211 1.47 3.97 -12.79
CA PHE A 211 2.14 4.99 -11.97
C PHE A 211 3.56 5.32 -12.44
N ALA A 212 4.17 4.50 -13.31
CA ALA A 212 5.45 4.78 -13.95
C ALA A 212 5.46 6.10 -14.75
N ARG A 213 4.28 6.59 -15.15
CA ARG A 213 4.10 7.84 -15.90
C ARG A 213 4.54 9.08 -15.11
N TYR A 214 4.48 9.01 -13.79
CA TYR A 214 4.81 10.13 -12.92
C TYR A 214 6.32 10.18 -12.61
N ARG A 215 6.86 11.40 -12.56
CA ARG A 215 8.31 11.64 -12.44
C ARG A 215 8.72 12.36 -11.15
N SER A 216 7.79 13.00 -10.45
CA SER A 216 8.04 13.74 -9.20
C SER A 216 6.80 13.72 -8.30
N GLN A 217 7.00 13.92 -7.00
CA GLN A 217 5.93 14.01 -6.01
C GLN A 217 5.04 15.22 -6.26
N ARG A 218 5.63 16.38 -6.60
CA ARG A 218 4.90 17.61 -6.96
C ARG A 218 3.93 17.42 -8.13
N GLY A 219 4.34 16.64 -9.14
CA GLY A 219 3.50 16.34 -10.29
C GLY A 219 2.30 15.43 -9.95
N ILE A 220 2.45 14.55 -8.96
CA ILE A 220 1.37 13.70 -8.45
C ILE A 220 0.42 14.54 -7.59
N LEU A 221 0.95 15.38 -6.68
CA LEU A 221 0.17 16.29 -5.86
C LEU A 221 -0.71 17.21 -6.69
N SER A 222 -0.16 17.85 -7.74
CA SER A 222 -0.97 18.74 -8.59
C SER A 222 -2.16 18.02 -9.23
N LYS A 223 -2.00 16.74 -9.62
CA LYS A 223 -3.14 15.97 -10.15
C LYS A 223 -4.14 15.55 -9.09
N LEU A 224 -3.69 15.30 -7.86
CA LEU A 224 -4.59 15.07 -6.74
C LEU A 224 -5.40 16.33 -6.47
N ALA A 225 -4.71 17.44 -6.21
CA ALA A 225 -5.33 18.69 -5.80
C ALA A 225 -6.29 19.26 -6.84
N ASN A 226 -6.01 19.10 -8.14
CA ASN A 226 -6.91 19.52 -9.23
C ASN A 226 -8.24 18.73 -9.29
N GLN A 227 -8.40 17.67 -8.50
CA GLN A 227 -9.66 16.93 -8.36
C GLN A 227 -10.54 17.45 -7.21
N TYR A 228 -10.05 18.42 -6.44
CA TYR A 228 -10.69 18.97 -5.25
C TYR A 228 -10.91 20.49 -5.38
N PRO A 229 -11.77 21.10 -4.54
CA PRO A 229 -11.83 22.55 -4.40
C PRO A 229 -10.46 23.15 -4.05
N SER A 230 -10.19 24.38 -4.52
CA SER A 230 -8.87 25.03 -4.45
C SER A 230 -8.32 25.21 -3.03
N ASN A 231 -9.20 25.37 -2.04
CA ASN A 231 -8.82 25.55 -0.63
C ASN A 231 -8.56 24.23 0.13
N SER A 232 -8.71 23.07 -0.52
CA SER A 232 -8.56 21.77 0.12
C SER A 232 -7.12 21.49 0.59
N GLN A 233 -7.01 20.68 1.65
CA GLN A 233 -5.73 20.29 2.27
C GLN A 233 -5.53 18.78 2.16
N PHE A 234 -4.28 18.35 2.10
CA PHE A 234 -3.92 16.93 1.93
C PHE A 234 -2.92 16.50 2.97
N VAL A 235 -3.28 15.50 3.77
CA VAL A 235 -2.31 14.78 4.59
C VAL A 235 -1.52 13.84 3.69
N VAL A 236 -0.22 14.08 3.59
CA VAL A 236 0.67 13.36 2.67
C VAL A 236 1.58 12.45 3.47
N LEU A 237 1.41 11.15 3.26
CA LEU A 237 2.09 10.13 4.02
C LEU A 237 3.36 9.71 3.27
N SER A 238 4.51 10.04 3.84
CA SER A 238 5.79 9.49 3.37
C SER A 238 5.82 7.97 3.60
N MET A 239 6.65 7.26 2.84
CA MET A 239 6.77 5.81 2.93
C MET A 239 8.23 5.38 2.85
N ASP A 240 8.69 4.67 3.89
CA ASP A 240 9.95 3.95 3.87
C ASP A 240 9.71 2.47 3.55
N MET A 241 10.34 1.99 2.48
CA MET A 241 10.24 0.62 2.01
C MET A 241 11.58 -0.11 2.05
N GLU A 242 12.64 0.50 2.56
CA GLU A 242 14.00 -0.06 2.49
C GLU A 242 14.14 -1.36 3.30
N TYR A 243 13.39 -1.49 4.40
CA TYR A 243 13.40 -2.68 5.27
C TYR A 243 12.37 -3.75 4.90
N MET A 244 11.68 -3.61 3.76
CA MET A 244 10.65 -4.58 3.36
C MET A 244 11.19 -5.88 2.75
N GLU A 245 12.51 -6.08 2.70
CA GLU A 245 13.18 -7.26 2.11
C GLU A 245 12.96 -7.46 0.60
N ALA A 246 12.66 -6.38 -0.14
CA ALA A 246 12.46 -6.36 -1.59
C ALA A 246 13.66 -5.80 -2.38
N GLY A 247 14.85 -5.78 -1.76
CA GLY A 247 16.08 -5.18 -2.30
C GLY A 247 16.15 -3.66 -2.06
N LYS A 248 17.33 -3.07 -2.32
CA LYS A 248 17.54 -1.63 -2.13
C LYS A 248 16.94 -0.82 -3.28
N VAL A 249 16.41 0.35 -2.96
CA VAL A 249 15.97 1.34 -3.94
C VAL A 249 17.16 1.73 -4.82
N LYS A 250 16.95 1.88 -6.13
CA LYS A 250 18.02 2.29 -7.05
C LYS A 250 18.19 3.80 -6.99
N LYS A 251 19.43 4.29 -7.01
CA LYS A 251 19.76 5.72 -6.88
C LYS A 251 19.22 6.30 -5.56
N GLN A 252 19.68 5.75 -4.44
CA GLN A 252 19.20 6.14 -3.11
C GLN A 252 19.41 7.63 -2.83
N GLU A 253 20.45 8.23 -3.42
CA GLU A 253 20.71 9.67 -3.35
C GLU A 253 19.55 10.51 -3.90
N LYS A 254 18.76 9.96 -4.83
CA LYS A 254 17.67 10.67 -5.50
C LYS A 254 16.27 10.17 -5.13
N PHE A 255 16.14 8.88 -4.85
CA PHE A 255 14.85 8.22 -4.62
C PHE A 255 14.81 7.43 -3.31
N GLY A 256 15.85 7.51 -2.49
CA GLY A 256 15.85 6.96 -1.14
C GLY A 256 14.89 7.72 -0.22
N PHE A 257 14.75 7.22 1.00
CA PHE A 257 13.82 7.78 1.97
C PHE A 257 14.11 9.27 2.30
N TYR A 258 15.37 9.63 2.54
CA TYR A 258 15.74 11.03 2.84
C TYR A 258 15.48 11.99 1.66
N ALA A 259 15.75 11.56 0.43
CA ALA A 259 15.42 12.36 -0.75
C ALA A 259 13.90 12.57 -0.91
N GLN A 260 13.09 11.56 -0.56
CA GLN A 260 11.63 11.67 -0.53
C GLN A 260 11.17 12.70 0.49
N LEU A 261 11.76 12.70 1.70
CA LEU A 261 11.44 13.64 2.77
C LEU A 261 11.82 15.08 2.41
N GLN A 262 13.01 15.27 1.81
CA GLN A 262 13.44 16.60 1.38
C GLN A 262 12.51 17.17 0.31
N GLU A 263 12.11 16.37 -0.70
CA GLU A 263 11.14 16.84 -1.70
C GLU A 263 9.77 17.15 -1.06
N LEU A 264 9.35 16.43 -0.01
CA LEU A 264 8.12 16.76 0.72
C LEU A 264 8.23 18.08 1.49
N LYS A 265 9.38 18.36 2.11
CA LYS A 265 9.67 19.65 2.75
C LYS A 265 9.61 20.78 1.73
N ASP A 266 10.30 20.63 0.60
CA ASP A 266 10.30 21.62 -0.49
C ASP A 266 8.88 21.85 -1.04
N ILE A 267 8.07 20.80 -1.16
CA ILE A 267 6.66 20.92 -1.58
C ILE A 267 5.86 21.67 -0.54
N LYS A 268 6.03 21.37 0.76
CA LYS A 268 5.29 22.07 1.82
C LYS A 268 5.56 23.58 1.80
N GLU A 269 6.80 23.97 1.58
CA GLU A 269 7.23 25.38 1.54
C GLU A 269 6.84 26.10 0.24
N SER A 270 6.90 25.41 -0.91
CA SER A 270 6.79 26.05 -2.22
C SER A 270 5.45 25.83 -2.94
N SER A 271 4.54 25.01 -2.41
CA SER A 271 3.33 24.57 -3.12
C SER A 271 2.18 25.56 -2.97
N LYS A 272 1.47 25.81 -4.07
CA LYS A 272 0.17 26.50 -4.06
C LYS A 272 -0.92 25.69 -3.33
N HIS A 273 -0.76 24.37 -3.28
CA HIS A 273 -1.66 23.46 -2.58
C HIS A 273 -1.14 23.20 -1.16
N LYS A 274 -2.01 23.30 -0.16
CA LYS A 274 -1.64 23.11 1.24
C LYS A 274 -1.53 21.61 1.58
N ILE A 275 -0.34 21.17 1.95
CA ILE A 275 -0.08 19.80 2.39
C ILE A 275 0.28 19.73 3.87
N ARG A 276 -0.02 18.59 4.48
CA ARG A 276 0.28 18.23 5.87
C ARG A 276 1.08 16.93 5.87
N PRO A 277 2.40 16.99 5.66
CA PRO A 277 3.21 15.78 5.50
C PRO A 277 3.36 15.04 6.83
N PHE A 278 3.34 13.71 6.78
CA PHE A 278 3.61 12.82 7.92
C PHE A 278 4.94 12.12 7.73
N LEU A 279 5.76 12.11 8.77
CA LEU A 279 7.07 11.47 8.79
C LEU A 279 6.92 9.96 9.02
N PHE A 280 7.47 9.14 8.12
CA PHE A 280 7.42 7.69 8.28
C PHE A 280 8.43 7.21 9.31
N ALA A 281 7.99 6.39 10.28
CA ALA A 281 8.84 5.75 11.28
C ALA A 281 8.89 4.22 11.07
N ASP A 282 10.10 3.65 11.06
CA ASP A 282 10.33 2.21 11.07
C ASP A 282 11.24 1.87 12.26
N PRO A 283 10.89 0.90 13.12
CA PRO A 283 11.71 0.57 14.30
C PRO A 283 13.14 0.15 13.93
N ARG A 284 13.33 -0.45 12.74
CA ARG A 284 14.65 -0.86 12.27
C ARG A 284 15.48 0.35 11.86
N ARG A 285 14.86 1.40 11.29
CA ARG A 285 15.58 2.66 11.01
C ARG A 285 16.01 3.32 12.31
N VAL A 286 15.10 3.44 13.28
CA VAL A 286 15.40 3.98 14.60
C VAL A 286 16.55 3.22 15.26
N LYS A 287 16.53 1.88 15.20
CA LYS A 287 17.58 1.04 15.78
C LYS A 287 18.93 1.15 15.07
N HIS A 288 18.94 1.26 13.74
CA HIS A 288 20.18 1.19 12.94
C HIS A 288 20.81 2.55 12.63
N GLN A 289 20.07 3.66 12.77
CA GLN A 289 20.52 5.01 12.42
C GLN A 289 20.22 5.95 13.57
N GLN A 290 21.22 6.19 14.42
CA GLN A 290 21.07 7.04 15.60
C GLN A 290 20.81 8.50 15.20
N GLU A 291 21.30 8.92 14.03
CA GLU A 291 21.02 10.21 13.41
C GLU A 291 19.54 10.38 13.00
N TYR A 292 18.80 9.27 12.82
CA TYR A 292 17.39 9.34 12.45
C TYR A 292 16.52 9.75 13.64
N PHE A 293 16.68 9.09 14.78
CA PHE A 293 15.94 9.38 16.01
C PHE A 293 16.85 9.27 17.23
N SER A 294 17.11 10.42 17.85
CA SER A 294 17.93 10.54 19.06
C SER A 294 17.19 11.41 20.07
N TRP A 295 17.19 10.95 21.33
CA TRP A 295 16.41 11.58 22.40
C TRP A 295 17.11 11.43 23.75
N GLU A 296 16.73 12.29 24.69
CA GLU A 296 17.09 12.22 26.11
C GLU A 296 15.90 12.47 27.02
N LEU A 297 16.06 12.11 28.29
CA LEU A 297 15.12 12.45 29.35
C LEU A 297 15.57 13.74 30.02
N HIS A 298 14.74 14.76 29.96
CA HIS A 298 14.93 16.00 30.71
C HIS A 298 13.68 16.24 31.55
N GLU A 299 13.83 16.28 32.87
CA GLU A 299 12.71 16.48 33.83
C GLU A 299 11.54 15.51 33.57
N GLY A 300 11.87 14.26 33.24
CA GLY A 300 10.89 13.24 32.91
C GLY A 300 10.23 13.40 31.54
N ARG A 301 10.53 14.40 30.72
CA ARG A 301 9.99 14.51 29.34
C ARG A 301 10.98 13.98 28.31
N VAL A 302 10.47 13.52 27.18
CA VAL A 302 11.31 13.10 26.06
C VAL A 302 11.67 14.34 25.24
N VAL A 303 12.96 14.67 25.20
CA VAL A 303 13.48 15.80 24.39
C VAL A 303 14.29 15.26 23.22
N LEU A 304 14.02 15.77 22.01
CA LEU A 304 14.73 15.36 20.81
C LEU A 304 16.10 16.04 20.72
N LYS A 305 17.13 15.24 20.46
CA LYS A 305 18.45 15.74 20.06
C LYS A 305 18.45 16.08 18.58
N ASP A 306 19.56 16.63 18.10
CA ASP A 306 19.75 16.90 16.68
C ASP A 306 19.69 15.58 15.89
N CYS A 307 18.57 15.38 15.22
CA CYS A 307 18.23 14.17 14.48
C CYS A 307 17.13 14.47 13.46
N VAL A 308 16.94 13.56 12.51
CA VAL A 308 15.96 13.71 11.42
C VAL A 308 14.55 13.91 11.97
N VAL A 309 14.13 13.17 13.01
CA VAL A 309 12.79 13.34 13.59
C VAL A 309 12.57 14.78 14.08
N LYS A 310 13.57 15.40 14.73
CA LYS A 310 13.53 16.79 15.18
C LYS A 310 13.43 17.76 14.00
N ASP A 311 14.29 17.58 13.00
CA ASP A 311 14.31 18.42 11.80
C ASP A 311 12.94 18.46 11.09
N TYR A 312 12.26 17.32 11.03
CA TYR A 312 11.00 17.22 10.31
C TYR A 312 9.78 17.56 11.18
N LEU A 313 9.73 17.15 12.45
CA LEU A 313 8.58 17.42 13.32
C LEU A 313 8.60 18.84 13.93
N GLU A 314 9.76 19.32 14.41
CA GLU A 314 9.86 20.64 15.04
C GLU A 314 10.17 21.74 14.02
N THR A 315 11.21 21.55 13.20
CA THR A 315 11.68 22.62 12.29
C THR A 315 10.83 22.71 11.02
N ALA A 316 10.66 21.60 10.29
CA ALA A 316 9.82 21.57 9.08
C ALA A 316 8.32 21.45 9.39
N GLN A 317 7.93 21.30 10.67
CA GLN A 317 6.55 21.21 11.16
C GLN A 317 5.69 20.17 10.44
N PHE A 318 6.21 18.96 10.22
CA PHE A 318 5.41 17.84 9.72
C PHE A 318 4.27 17.56 10.71
N SER A 319 3.06 17.31 10.19
CA SER A 319 1.84 17.32 10.99
C SER A 319 1.56 15.99 11.72
N GLY A 320 2.44 15.01 11.60
CA GLY A 320 2.20 13.69 12.20
C GLY A 320 3.25 12.65 11.82
N ILE A 321 3.05 11.44 12.35
CA ILE A 321 3.91 10.28 12.14
C ILE A 321 3.13 9.19 11.39
N LYS A 322 3.78 8.51 10.46
CA LYS A 322 3.22 7.38 9.71
C LYS A 322 3.97 6.11 10.08
N ILE A 323 3.25 5.01 10.30
CA ILE A 323 3.81 3.67 10.38
C ILE A 323 3.10 2.70 9.42
N TYR A 324 3.75 1.57 9.16
CA TYR A 324 3.24 0.49 8.30
C TYR A 324 3.67 -0.89 8.86
N PRO A 325 3.00 -1.40 9.91
CA PRO A 325 3.38 -2.65 10.58
C PRO A 325 3.48 -3.88 9.67
N ALA A 326 2.70 -3.94 8.58
CA ALA A 326 2.78 -5.01 7.59
C ALA A 326 4.16 -5.14 6.90
N LEU A 327 5.07 -4.16 7.09
CA LEU A 327 6.49 -4.27 6.73
C LEU A 327 7.31 -5.15 7.69
N GLY A 328 6.69 -5.79 8.68
CA GLY A 328 7.28 -6.85 9.49
C GLY A 328 7.73 -6.39 10.88
N TYR A 329 6.90 -5.63 11.59
CA TYR A 329 7.12 -5.21 12.97
C TYR A 329 5.78 -4.94 13.67
N TYR A 330 5.75 -5.01 14.99
CA TYR A 330 4.57 -4.63 15.78
C TYR A 330 4.59 -3.13 16.11
N PRO A 331 3.42 -2.47 16.27
CA PRO A 331 3.37 -1.04 16.60
C PRO A 331 3.94 -0.71 17.99
N PHE A 332 4.06 -1.72 18.86
CA PHE A 332 4.65 -1.63 20.20
C PHE A 332 6.11 -2.11 20.27
N ASP A 333 6.82 -2.13 19.13
CA ASP A 333 8.28 -2.37 19.12
C ASP A 333 8.99 -1.35 20.02
N GLU A 334 9.94 -1.81 20.86
CA GLU A 334 10.59 -0.98 21.88
C GLU A 334 11.24 0.28 21.29
N ASN A 335 11.70 0.22 20.04
CA ASN A 335 12.38 1.33 19.36
C ASN A 335 11.40 2.46 18.98
N LEU A 336 10.09 2.18 18.93
CA LEU A 336 9.06 3.19 18.66
C LEU A 336 8.50 3.80 19.95
N LEU A 337 8.61 3.12 21.10
CA LEU A 337 7.96 3.56 22.34
C LEU A 337 8.39 4.98 22.80
N PRO A 338 9.67 5.39 22.73
CA PRO A 338 10.04 6.77 23.07
C PRO A 338 9.43 7.80 22.12
N LEU A 339 9.28 7.45 20.84
CA LEU A 339 8.61 8.31 19.86
C LEU A 339 7.10 8.42 20.15
N TRP A 340 6.48 7.39 20.71
CA TRP A 340 5.08 7.43 21.15
C TRP A 340 4.88 8.29 22.39
N VAL A 341 5.80 8.23 23.35
CA VAL A 341 5.80 9.15 24.49
C VAL A 341 5.93 10.58 24.00
N TYR A 342 6.91 10.87 23.14
CA TYR A 342 7.07 12.19 22.53
C TYR A 342 5.81 12.64 21.77
N ALA A 343 5.21 11.76 20.97
CA ALA A 343 4.00 12.08 20.22
C ALA A 343 2.80 12.37 21.13
N ALA A 344 2.64 11.63 22.23
CA ALA A 344 1.57 11.89 23.21
C ALA A 344 1.79 13.22 23.96
N GLU A 345 3.02 13.51 24.39
CA GLU A 345 3.40 14.75 25.08
C GLU A 345 3.17 15.99 24.20
N HIS A 346 3.42 15.87 22.89
CA HIS A 346 3.29 16.97 21.93
C HIS A 346 2.00 16.95 21.09
N GLN A 347 1.06 16.04 21.40
CA GLN A 347 -0.21 15.87 20.67
C GLN A 347 -0.05 15.62 19.15
N ILE A 348 1.03 14.94 18.76
CA ILE A 348 1.35 14.61 17.37
C ILE A 348 0.59 13.34 16.97
N PRO A 349 -0.26 13.37 15.94
CA PRO A 349 -1.03 12.21 15.53
C PRO A 349 -0.19 11.16 14.81
N ILE A 350 -0.53 9.90 15.04
CA ILE A 350 0.05 8.74 14.37
C ILE A 350 -0.98 8.16 13.43
N MET A 351 -0.59 7.93 12.18
CA MET A 351 -1.38 7.16 11.23
C MET A 351 -0.75 5.79 11.02
N THR A 352 -1.57 4.75 11.01
CA THR A 352 -1.12 3.38 10.75
C THR A 352 -2.05 2.67 9.78
N HIS A 353 -1.50 1.84 8.90
CA HIS A 353 -2.33 1.01 8.02
C HIS A 353 -2.90 -0.17 8.80
N CYS A 354 -4.23 -0.16 8.99
CA CYS A 354 -4.96 -1.24 9.64
C CYS A 354 -5.82 -2.01 8.61
N ILE A 355 -5.15 -2.62 7.63
CA ILE A 355 -5.79 -3.38 6.54
C ILE A 355 -4.89 -4.53 6.07
N SER A 356 -5.49 -5.53 5.42
CA SER A 356 -4.79 -6.51 4.58
C SER A 356 -4.40 -5.91 3.22
N GLY A 357 -3.29 -5.18 3.19
CA GLY A 357 -2.83 -4.40 2.03
C GLY A 357 -1.91 -5.15 1.04
N PRO A 358 -1.66 -4.56 -0.16
CA PRO A 358 -0.74 -5.13 -1.15
C PRO A 358 0.76 -4.91 -0.83
N MET A 359 1.06 -3.90 0.00
CA MET A 359 2.40 -3.57 0.50
C MET A 359 2.63 -4.34 1.80
N PHE A 360 3.65 -5.20 1.85
CA PHE A 360 4.00 -5.96 3.04
C PHE A 360 5.42 -6.57 2.92
N TYR A 361 5.96 -7.06 4.03
CA TYR A 361 7.29 -7.65 4.14
C TYR A 361 7.52 -8.84 3.17
N ARG A 362 8.65 -8.84 2.49
CA ARG A 362 9.03 -9.82 1.45
C ARG A 362 10.10 -10.82 1.89
N GLY A 363 10.55 -10.75 3.14
CA GLY A 363 11.55 -11.67 3.72
C GLY A 363 10.93 -12.96 4.24
N LYS A 364 11.75 -13.89 4.72
CA LYS A 364 11.21 -15.10 5.37
C LYS A 364 10.56 -14.75 6.70
N LYS A 365 9.50 -15.49 7.07
CA LYS A 365 8.94 -15.41 8.43
C LYS A 365 10.02 -15.81 9.43
N LYS A 366 10.23 -15.00 10.46
CA LYS A 366 11.17 -15.31 11.54
C LYS A 366 10.52 -16.21 12.60
N THR A 367 11.31 -16.94 13.36
CA THR A 367 10.80 -17.94 14.33
C THR A 367 10.00 -17.28 15.46
N GLU A 368 10.45 -16.11 15.92
CA GLU A 368 9.79 -15.29 16.93
C GLU A 368 8.39 -14.81 16.48
N TRP A 369 8.12 -14.76 15.18
CA TRP A 369 6.80 -14.38 14.63
C TRP A 369 5.79 -15.51 14.62
N ASN A 370 6.15 -16.70 15.14
CA ASN A 370 5.22 -17.81 15.29
C ASN A 370 4.31 -17.66 16.50
N HIS A 371 4.57 -16.69 17.38
CA HIS A 371 3.72 -16.40 18.52
C HIS A 371 3.52 -14.89 18.67
N HIS A 372 2.40 -14.50 19.26
CA HIS A 372 2.18 -13.10 19.63
C HIS A 372 3.01 -12.76 20.87
N PRO A 373 3.74 -11.63 20.89
CA PRO A 373 4.64 -11.28 22.01
C PRO A 373 3.95 -10.81 23.31
N VAL A 374 2.61 -10.76 23.35
CA VAL A 374 1.85 -10.10 24.44
C VAL A 374 0.56 -10.86 24.72
N ILE A 375 -0.25 -11.09 23.68
CA ILE A 375 -1.50 -11.84 23.80
C ILE A 375 -1.17 -13.33 24.00
N GLU A 376 -1.76 -13.89 25.03
CA GLU A 376 -1.65 -15.31 25.39
C GLU A 376 -2.87 -16.07 24.84
N GLY A 377 -2.67 -17.35 24.56
CA GLY A 377 -3.69 -18.27 24.09
C GLY A 377 -3.79 -19.51 24.98
N ALA A 378 -4.98 -20.09 25.02
CA ALA A 378 -5.26 -21.29 25.80
C ALA A 378 -4.65 -22.52 25.13
N THR A 379 -3.82 -23.25 25.87
CA THR A 379 -3.24 -24.52 25.42
C THR A 379 -3.62 -25.61 26.41
N LYS A 380 -4.06 -26.78 25.89
CA LYS A 380 -4.27 -27.96 26.73
C LYS A 380 -2.93 -28.45 27.28
N ASP A 381 -2.87 -28.67 28.59
CA ASP A 381 -1.73 -29.36 29.18
C ASP A 381 -1.68 -30.81 28.66
N LYS A 382 -0.50 -31.27 28.25
CA LYS A 382 -0.30 -32.63 27.76
C LYS A 382 -0.18 -33.63 28.91
N ASP A 383 0.20 -33.16 30.09
CA ASP A 383 0.48 -34.00 31.25
C ASP A 383 -0.73 -34.06 32.21
N GLN A 384 -1.70 -33.14 32.09
CA GLN A 384 -2.94 -33.11 32.87
C GLN A 384 -4.12 -32.64 31.99
N GLU A 385 -4.91 -33.56 31.45
CA GLU A 385 -6.00 -33.29 30.48
C GLU A 385 -7.03 -32.23 30.92
N ASN A 386 -7.12 -31.92 32.21
CA ASN A 386 -8.04 -30.93 32.78
C ASN A 386 -7.42 -29.57 33.13
N ASN A 387 -6.12 -29.36 32.92
CA ASN A 387 -5.49 -28.07 33.22
C ASN A 387 -5.27 -27.25 31.94
N THR A 388 -5.73 -25.99 31.94
CA THR A 388 -5.52 -25.06 30.82
C THR A 388 -4.33 -24.16 31.14
N ILE A 389 -3.28 -24.24 30.33
CA ILE A 389 -2.10 -23.39 30.47
C ILE A 389 -2.18 -22.27 29.43
N TYR A 390 -1.91 -21.05 29.86
CA TYR A 390 -1.81 -19.90 28.97
C TYR A 390 -0.37 -19.71 28.52
N ARG A 391 -0.15 -19.61 27.21
CA ARG A 391 1.16 -19.43 26.57
C ARG A 391 1.04 -18.36 25.49
N PRO A 392 2.14 -17.76 25.00
CA PRO A 392 2.10 -16.82 23.87
C PRO A 392 1.27 -17.37 22.71
N MET A 393 0.25 -16.63 22.27
CA MET A 393 -0.74 -17.10 21.30
C MET A 393 -0.08 -17.49 19.98
N ALA A 394 -0.36 -18.70 19.49
CA ALA A 394 0.24 -19.21 18.26
C ALA A 394 -0.29 -18.49 17.01
N LEU A 395 0.62 -18.17 16.09
CA LEU A 395 0.33 -17.49 14.81
C LEU A 395 0.73 -18.41 13.64
N PRO A 396 -0.15 -19.34 13.21
CA PRO A 396 0.20 -20.43 12.31
C PRO A 396 0.46 -20.02 10.85
N GLN A 397 0.15 -18.78 10.46
CA GLN A 397 0.30 -18.31 9.08
C GLN A 397 1.77 -18.41 8.63
N LYS A 398 2.01 -19.02 7.46
CA LYS A 398 3.37 -19.23 6.91
C LYS A 398 3.69 -18.33 5.71
N LYS A 399 2.72 -18.05 4.84
CA LYS A 399 2.92 -17.24 3.64
C LYS A 399 3.07 -15.77 4.01
N ASN A 400 3.96 -15.04 3.33
CA ASN A 400 4.19 -13.60 3.57
C ASN A 400 2.92 -12.79 3.70
N HIS A 401 2.09 -12.78 2.67
CA HIS A 401 0.85 -11.99 2.66
C HIS A 401 -0.12 -12.38 3.79
N SER A 402 0.00 -13.57 4.37
CA SER A 402 -0.88 -14.06 5.43
C SER A 402 -0.33 -13.70 6.80
N PHE A 403 0.95 -13.93 7.07
CA PHE A 403 1.51 -13.63 8.40
C PHE A 403 1.72 -12.14 8.62
N THR A 404 1.91 -11.35 7.55
CA THR A 404 2.10 -9.89 7.72
C THR A 404 0.84 -9.17 8.18
N VAL A 405 -0.33 -9.79 8.00
CA VAL A 405 -1.61 -9.30 8.53
C VAL A 405 -1.63 -9.33 10.06
N ASN A 406 -0.86 -10.25 10.68
CA ASN A 406 -0.75 -10.31 12.14
C ASN A 406 -0.16 -9.02 12.71
N PHE A 407 0.71 -8.32 11.98
CA PHE A 407 1.28 -7.04 12.44
C PHE A 407 0.31 -5.87 12.32
N THR A 408 -0.64 -5.92 11.37
CA THR A 408 -1.63 -4.86 11.16
C THR A 408 -2.94 -5.10 11.88
N HIS A 409 -3.05 -6.20 12.64
CA HIS A 409 -4.25 -6.53 13.40
C HIS A 409 -4.59 -5.43 14.42
N PRO A 410 -5.85 -5.00 14.54
CA PRO A 410 -6.23 -3.88 15.41
C PRO A 410 -5.96 -4.13 16.90
N LEU A 411 -6.01 -5.37 17.39
CA LEU A 411 -5.65 -5.69 18.79
C LEU A 411 -4.19 -5.38 19.15
N ASN A 412 -3.29 -5.24 18.17
CA ASN A 412 -1.93 -4.80 18.47
C ASN A 412 -1.89 -3.38 19.06
N TYR A 413 -2.84 -2.52 18.71
CA TYR A 413 -2.91 -1.16 19.25
C TYR A 413 -3.50 -1.13 20.66
N LEU A 414 -4.32 -2.12 21.02
CA LEU A 414 -4.75 -2.30 22.41
C LEU A 414 -3.55 -2.49 23.34
N CYS A 415 -2.47 -3.12 22.87
CA CYS A 415 -1.22 -3.27 23.64
C CYS A 415 -0.47 -1.94 23.88
N LEU A 416 -0.83 -0.86 23.17
CA LEU A 416 -0.33 0.50 23.43
C LEU A 416 -1.30 1.31 24.30
N LEU A 417 -2.60 1.14 24.07
CA LEU A 417 -3.67 1.97 24.64
C LEU A 417 -4.11 1.51 26.04
N ASP A 418 -4.09 0.20 26.29
CA ASP A 418 -4.42 -0.36 27.60
C ASP A 418 -3.17 -0.41 28.50
N LYS A 419 -3.27 0.17 29.69
CA LYS A 419 -2.15 0.34 30.62
C LYS A 419 -1.56 -1.00 31.10
N ALA A 420 -2.38 -2.01 31.33
CA ALA A 420 -1.92 -3.31 31.82
C ALA A 420 -1.26 -4.14 30.69
N LEU A 421 -1.77 -4.07 29.46
CA LEU A 421 -1.07 -4.67 28.32
C LEU A 421 0.22 -3.93 27.97
N LEU A 422 0.24 -2.59 28.06
CA LEU A 422 1.44 -1.80 27.89
C LEU A 422 2.51 -2.17 28.94
N ALA A 423 2.10 -2.43 30.20
CA ALA A 423 3.02 -2.93 31.22
C ALA A 423 3.65 -4.28 30.83
N LYS A 424 2.86 -5.21 30.24
CA LYS A 424 3.40 -6.47 29.70
C LYS A 424 4.40 -6.26 28.56
N VAL A 425 4.18 -5.25 27.70
CA VAL A 425 5.14 -4.86 26.66
C VAL A 425 6.43 -4.34 27.30
N VAL A 426 6.33 -3.34 28.17
CA VAL A 426 7.47 -2.65 28.79
C VAL A 426 8.33 -3.59 29.65
N LYS A 427 7.71 -4.54 30.36
CA LYS A 427 8.41 -5.57 31.14
C LYS A 427 9.49 -6.31 30.33
N ASN A 428 9.24 -6.53 29.04
CA ASN A 428 10.15 -7.25 28.14
C ASN A 428 11.08 -6.32 27.34
N CYS A 429 11.03 -5.01 27.57
CA CYS A 429 11.89 -4.03 26.88
C CYS A 429 13.22 -3.81 27.64
N SER A 430 14.14 -3.09 27.00
CA SER A 430 15.40 -2.66 27.64
C SER A 430 15.18 -1.79 28.89
N LYS A 431 16.16 -1.80 29.82
CA LYS A 431 16.10 -1.03 31.08
C LYS A 431 15.79 0.46 30.87
N ARG A 432 16.41 1.07 29.85
CA ARG A 432 16.15 2.47 29.48
C ARG A 432 14.67 2.74 29.14
N ILE A 433 13.99 1.77 28.53
CA ILE A 433 12.56 1.86 28.24
C ILE A 433 11.74 1.63 29.51
N GLN A 434 12.13 0.67 30.35
CA GLN A 434 11.48 0.48 31.66
C GLN A 434 11.54 1.74 32.52
N GLU A 435 12.68 2.43 32.56
CA GLU A 435 12.87 3.72 33.24
C GLU A 435 12.01 4.83 32.62
N LEU A 436 11.96 4.93 31.29
CA LEU A 436 11.12 5.92 30.57
C LEU A 436 9.64 5.83 30.97
N PHE A 437 9.11 4.60 31.11
CA PHE A 437 7.73 4.40 31.54
C PHE A 437 7.56 4.31 33.07
N GLY A 438 8.66 4.39 33.82
CA GLY A 438 8.73 4.13 35.25
C GLY A 438 8.01 2.84 35.62
N PHE A 439 8.47 1.73 35.06
CA PHE A 439 7.97 0.38 35.31
C PHE A 439 8.42 -0.11 36.68
N ASP A 440 7.45 -0.53 37.50
CA ASP A 440 7.71 -1.19 38.77
C ASP A 440 7.79 -2.71 38.55
N PRO A 441 8.95 -3.35 38.75
CA PRO A 441 9.11 -4.79 38.55
C PRO A 441 8.40 -5.65 39.61
N VAL A 442 8.09 -5.10 40.78
CA VAL A 442 7.41 -5.79 41.88
C VAL A 442 5.91 -5.79 41.63
N GLU A 443 5.32 -4.61 41.43
CA GLU A 443 3.89 -4.45 41.20
C GLU A 443 3.47 -4.76 39.76
N GLY A 444 4.42 -4.74 38.81
CA GLY A 444 4.14 -4.91 37.39
C GLY A 444 3.34 -3.76 36.78
N THR A 445 3.45 -2.57 37.34
CA THR A 445 2.67 -1.38 36.94
C THR A 445 3.56 -0.32 36.27
N LEU A 446 2.91 0.68 35.65
CA LEU A 446 3.59 1.81 35.00
C LEU A 446 3.18 3.13 35.66
N SER A 447 4.15 3.99 35.94
CA SER A 447 3.88 5.38 36.34
C SER A 447 3.44 6.25 35.16
N ARG A 448 3.89 5.94 33.94
CA ARG A 448 3.53 6.63 32.69
C ARG A 448 2.76 5.70 31.75
N ASP A 449 1.74 6.25 31.09
CA ASP A 449 0.99 5.56 30.03
C ASP A 449 0.96 6.38 28.72
N LEU A 450 0.21 5.88 27.73
CA LEU A 450 0.03 6.49 26.42
C LEU A 450 -1.43 6.91 26.18
N SER A 451 -2.15 7.25 27.24
CA SER A 451 -3.59 7.61 27.17
C SER A 451 -3.88 8.83 26.28
N ASN A 452 -2.91 9.74 26.16
CA ASN A 452 -2.97 10.92 25.29
C ASN A 452 -2.52 10.68 23.83
N LEU A 453 -2.16 9.44 23.47
CA LEU A 453 -1.66 9.10 22.14
C LEU A 453 -2.78 9.15 21.10
N LYS A 454 -2.65 10.03 20.10
CA LYS A 454 -3.58 10.10 18.95
C LYS A 454 -3.19 9.07 17.89
N ILE A 455 -4.06 8.10 17.61
CA ILE A 455 -3.79 7.05 16.61
C ILE A 455 -4.96 6.90 15.64
N CYS A 456 -4.70 7.03 14.34
CA CYS A 456 -5.64 6.68 13.28
C CYS A 456 -5.34 5.29 12.70
N LEU A 457 -6.26 4.35 12.93
CA LEU A 457 -6.30 3.01 12.36
C LEU A 457 -6.86 3.09 10.94
N ALA A 458 -6.03 3.48 9.98
CA ALA A 458 -6.44 3.78 8.61
C ALA A 458 -7.15 2.62 7.93
N HIS A 459 -8.08 2.96 7.04
CA HIS A 459 -8.93 2.07 6.24
C HIS A 459 -10.02 1.30 6.98
N PHE A 460 -10.09 1.40 8.30
CA PHE A 460 -11.15 0.77 9.10
C PHE A 460 -11.29 -0.74 8.85
N GLY A 461 -10.17 -1.44 8.69
CA GLY A 461 -10.13 -2.88 8.36
C GLY A 461 -10.30 -3.20 6.87
N GLY A 462 -10.73 -2.22 6.06
CA GLY A 462 -11.03 -2.39 4.64
C GLY A 462 -12.40 -3.00 4.39
N GLU A 463 -12.83 -3.00 3.12
CA GLU A 463 -14.17 -3.44 2.71
C GLU A 463 -14.48 -4.89 3.09
N GLU A 464 -13.48 -5.77 3.12
CA GLU A 464 -13.66 -7.18 3.42
C GLU A 464 -14.12 -7.41 4.88
N GLU A 465 -13.66 -6.58 5.83
CA GLU A 465 -14.00 -6.72 7.26
C GLU A 465 -15.40 -6.20 7.56
N TRP A 466 -15.83 -5.13 6.89
CA TRP A 466 -17.20 -4.62 7.00
C TRP A 466 -18.22 -5.62 6.42
N LEU A 467 -17.87 -6.27 5.30
CA LEU A 467 -18.71 -7.32 4.74
C LEU A 467 -18.76 -8.56 5.64
N LYS A 468 -17.69 -8.89 6.37
CA LYS A 468 -17.71 -9.96 7.38
C LYS A 468 -18.66 -9.62 8.52
N TYR A 469 -18.64 -8.38 9.03
CA TYR A 469 -19.58 -7.92 10.05
C TYR A 469 -21.03 -8.11 9.59
N LEU A 470 -21.37 -7.60 8.40
CA LEU A 470 -22.73 -7.73 7.84
C LEU A 470 -23.16 -9.19 7.60
N ALA A 471 -22.22 -10.10 7.35
CA ALA A 471 -22.50 -11.51 7.10
C ALA A 471 -22.62 -12.37 8.38
N ARG A 472 -22.29 -11.83 9.56
CA ARG A 472 -22.23 -12.58 10.84
C ARG A 472 -23.47 -12.38 11.70
N ASP A 473 -24.65 -12.50 11.11
CA ASP A 473 -25.95 -12.36 11.77
C ASP A 473 -26.21 -13.39 12.91
N ARG A 474 -25.61 -14.59 12.83
CA ARG A 474 -25.88 -15.72 13.74
C ARG A 474 -24.86 -15.89 14.88
N GLN A 475 -23.85 -15.04 14.99
CA GLN A 475 -22.81 -15.14 16.02
C GLN A 475 -23.11 -14.16 17.18
N PRO A 476 -23.25 -14.62 18.43
CA PRO A 476 -23.63 -13.75 19.56
C PRO A 476 -22.69 -12.55 19.80
N ARG A 477 -21.38 -12.69 19.51
CA ARG A 477 -20.40 -11.61 19.66
C ARG A 477 -20.47 -10.56 18.56
N ALA A 478 -20.81 -10.94 17.34
CA ALA A 478 -21.00 -9.99 16.24
C ALA A 478 -22.17 -9.02 16.51
N GLN A 479 -23.09 -9.38 17.41
CA GLN A 479 -24.21 -8.53 17.82
C GLN A 479 -23.87 -7.55 18.95
N HIS A 480 -22.68 -7.63 19.57
CA HIS A 480 -22.33 -6.75 20.71
C HIS A 480 -22.36 -5.26 20.37
N LEU A 481 -21.93 -4.89 19.15
CA LEU A 481 -22.03 -3.49 18.72
C LEU A 481 -23.47 -3.01 18.58
N ILE A 482 -24.42 -3.90 18.30
CA ILE A 482 -25.84 -3.56 18.20
C ILE A 482 -26.46 -3.49 19.61
N GLN A 483 -26.15 -4.47 20.46
CA GLN A 483 -26.68 -4.58 21.82
C GLN A 483 -26.10 -3.52 22.77
N ASN A 484 -24.84 -3.13 22.57
CA ASN A 484 -24.11 -2.24 23.48
C ASN A 484 -23.34 -1.16 22.68
N ARG A 485 -24.09 -0.34 21.93
CA ARG A 485 -23.55 0.71 21.03
C ARG A 485 -22.59 1.70 21.70
N SER A 486 -22.75 1.95 23.00
CA SER A 486 -21.89 2.89 23.73
C SER A 486 -20.51 2.36 24.09
N ARG A 487 -20.31 1.03 24.07
CA ARG A 487 -19.08 0.39 24.56
C ARG A 487 -18.45 -0.58 23.56
N GLY A 488 -19.27 -1.36 22.84
CA GLY A 488 -18.79 -2.44 21.98
C GLY A 488 -18.23 -3.62 22.77
N LEU A 489 -17.13 -4.20 22.28
CA LEU A 489 -16.39 -5.27 22.96
C LEU A 489 -15.69 -4.73 24.22
N ASP A 490 -15.81 -5.44 25.34
CA ASP A 490 -15.19 -5.01 26.59
C ASP A 490 -13.67 -5.27 26.60
N PHE A 491 -12.88 -4.22 26.41
CA PHE A 491 -11.42 -4.28 26.51
C PHE A 491 -10.86 -3.88 27.88
N SER A 492 -11.67 -3.89 28.93
CA SER A 492 -11.18 -3.62 30.29
C SER A 492 -10.20 -4.68 30.78
N ALA A 493 -9.24 -4.27 31.61
CA ALA A 493 -8.27 -5.18 32.24
C ALA A 493 -8.94 -6.34 32.97
N LYS A 494 -10.02 -6.05 33.69
CA LYS A 494 -10.83 -7.05 34.40
C LYS A 494 -11.29 -8.17 33.46
N GLN A 495 -11.81 -7.83 32.28
CA GLN A 495 -12.38 -8.81 31.34
C GLN A 495 -11.35 -9.85 30.90
N TYR A 496 -10.15 -9.43 30.48
CA TYR A 496 -9.14 -10.36 29.99
C TYR A 496 -8.26 -10.95 31.11
N GLN A 497 -8.37 -10.46 32.35
CA GLN A 497 -7.78 -11.12 33.52
C GLN A 497 -8.67 -12.24 34.04
N GLU A 498 -9.98 -12.03 34.12
CA GLU A 498 -10.97 -13.05 34.51
C GLU A 498 -11.17 -14.11 33.40
N HIS A 499 -11.02 -13.72 32.15
CA HIS A 499 -11.11 -14.60 30.99
C HIS A 499 -9.85 -14.50 30.11
N PRO A 500 -8.74 -15.18 30.46
CA PRO A 500 -7.46 -14.97 29.76
C PRO A 500 -7.45 -15.39 28.28
N SER A 501 -8.38 -16.25 27.85
CA SER A 501 -8.57 -16.58 26.43
C SER A 501 -9.36 -15.53 25.63
N PHE A 502 -9.90 -14.49 26.27
CA PHE A 502 -10.76 -13.50 25.62
C PHE A 502 -10.07 -12.82 24.43
N LEU A 503 -8.84 -12.31 24.61
CA LEU A 503 -8.13 -11.60 23.54
C LEU A 503 -7.77 -12.52 22.36
N GLU A 504 -7.42 -13.78 22.63
CA GLU A 504 -7.23 -14.80 21.58
C GLU A 504 -8.52 -15.06 20.82
N GLN A 505 -9.65 -15.22 21.54
CA GLN A 505 -10.94 -15.43 20.91
C GLN A 505 -11.32 -14.23 20.03
N VAL A 506 -11.12 -13.00 20.51
CA VAL A 506 -11.37 -11.79 19.71
C VAL A 506 -10.50 -11.76 18.46
N TRP A 507 -9.21 -12.10 18.59
CA TRP A 507 -8.28 -12.15 17.46
C TRP A 507 -8.73 -13.06 16.33
N TRP A 508 -9.25 -14.25 16.66
CA TRP A 508 -9.60 -15.26 15.65
C TRP A 508 -11.05 -15.19 15.19
N GLN A 509 -11.95 -14.74 16.06
CA GLN A 509 -13.39 -14.86 15.84
C GLN A 509 -14.03 -13.54 15.45
N GLU A 510 -13.50 -12.38 15.84
CA GLU A 510 -14.11 -11.07 15.56
C GLU A 510 -13.59 -10.43 14.26
N ASP A 511 -14.41 -9.58 13.66
CA ASP A 511 -14.05 -8.81 12.48
C ASP A 511 -13.37 -7.49 12.90
N TRP A 512 -12.58 -6.90 12.01
CA TRP A 512 -11.82 -5.70 12.38
C TRP A 512 -12.69 -4.45 12.50
N TYR A 513 -13.87 -4.40 11.86
CA TYR A 513 -14.80 -3.29 12.05
C TYR A 513 -15.26 -3.25 13.51
N SER A 514 -15.71 -4.39 14.05
CA SER A 514 -16.12 -4.54 15.44
C SER A 514 -15.03 -4.17 16.44
N ILE A 515 -13.80 -4.64 16.21
CA ILE A 515 -12.66 -4.33 17.06
C ILE A 515 -12.31 -2.84 17.01
N ILE A 516 -12.24 -2.23 15.82
CA ILE A 516 -11.86 -0.82 15.67
C ILE A 516 -12.92 0.10 16.27
N CYS A 517 -14.21 -0.16 16.04
CA CYS A 517 -15.30 0.58 16.69
C CYS A 517 -15.17 0.53 18.21
N SER A 518 -14.92 -0.66 18.77
CA SER A 518 -14.76 -0.85 20.22
C SER A 518 -13.53 -0.12 20.76
N LEU A 519 -12.40 -0.10 20.03
CA LEU A 519 -11.23 0.69 20.40
C LEU A 519 -11.54 2.21 20.40
N ILE A 520 -12.28 2.72 19.42
CA ILE A 520 -12.68 4.12 19.38
C ILE A 520 -13.59 4.49 20.57
N LEU A 521 -14.53 3.62 20.93
CA LEU A 521 -15.46 3.84 22.04
C LEU A 521 -14.76 3.82 23.40
N HIS A 522 -13.74 2.97 23.56
CA HIS A 522 -12.96 2.84 24.79
C HIS A 522 -11.87 3.91 24.94
N PHE A 523 -11.26 4.37 23.85
CA PHE A 523 -10.09 5.26 23.87
C PHE A 523 -10.34 6.54 23.07
N PRO A 524 -10.43 7.72 23.73
CA PRO A 524 -10.93 8.95 23.12
C PRO A 524 -10.01 9.54 22.04
N ASN A 525 -8.77 9.05 21.93
CA ASN A 525 -7.77 9.50 20.98
C ASN A 525 -7.53 8.51 19.81
N VAL A 526 -8.41 7.51 19.66
CA VAL A 526 -8.37 6.58 18.53
C VAL A 526 -9.31 7.05 17.43
N TYR A 527 -8.82 7.02 16.20
CA TYR A 527 -9.50 7.44 14.99
C TYR A 527 -9.45 6.32 13.95
N SER A 528 -10.29 6.42 12.92
CA SER A 528 -10.15 5.64 11.70
C SER A 528 -10.52 6.48 10.49
N ASP A 529 -9.98 6.16 9.32
CA ASP A 529 -10.37 6.79 8.07
C ASP A 529 -11.12 5.81 7.16
N VAL A 530 -11.97 6.35 6.28
CA VAL A 530 -12.83 5.57 5.38
C VAL A 530 -12.17 5.22 4.04
N SER A 531 -10.86 5.44 3.87
CA SER A 531 -10.19 5.04 2.64
C SER A 531 -10.26 3.51 2.45
N TYR A 532 -10.19 3.01 1.22
CA TYR A 532 -10.57 1.63 0.83
C TYR A 532 -12.04 1.23 0.99
N LEU A 533 -12.89 1.92 1.75
CA LEU A 533 -14.32 1.61 1.84
C LEU A 533 -15.14 2.23 0.70
N LEU A 534 -14.72 3.41 0.24
CA LEU A 534 -15.48 4.31 -0.65
C LEU A 534 -15.90 3.71 -2.00
N SER A 535 -15.24 2.63 -2.42
CA SER A 535 -15.46 2.02 -3.74
C SER A 535 -16.70 1.14 -3.84
N LYS A 536 -17.29 0.74 -2.70
CA LYS A 536 -18.40 -0.21 -2.65
C LYS A 536 -19.69 0.49 -2.20
N PRO A 537 -20.66 0.67 -3.10
CA PRO A 537 -21.98 1.22 -2.75
C PRO A 537 -22.67 0.46 -1.59
N SER A 538 -22.44 -0.85 -1.46
CA SER A 538 -23.05 -1.68 -0.42
C SER A 538 -22.59 -1.36 1.01
N ILE A 539 -21.50 -0.60 1.19
CA ILE A 539 -20.95 -0.25 2.50
C ILE A 539 -21.58 1.04 3.06
N TYR A 540 -22.13 1.90 2.21
CA TYR A 540 -22.67 3.19 2.62
C TYR A 540 -23.81 3.12 3.65
N PRO A 541 -24.74 2.15 3.61
CA PRO A 541 -25.76 2.04 4.67
C PRO A 541 -25.15 1.84 6.05
N LEU A 542 -24.19 0.92 6.19
CA LEU A 542 -23.49 0.71 7.45
C LEU A 542 -22.67 1.95 7.85
N LEU A 543 -22.05 2.65 6.88
CA LEU A 543 -21.30 3.87 7.17
C LEU A 543 -22.23 5.00 7.69
N ASN A 544 -23.44 5.13 7.13
CA ASN A 544 -24.43 6.07 7.66
C ASN A 544 -24.84 5.69 9.09
N GLU A 545 -25.06 4.41 9.38
CA GLU A 545 -25.34 3.95 10.76
C GLU A 545 -24.17 4.26 11.70
N THR A 546 -22.92 4.01 11.28
CA THR A 546 -21.70 4.34 12.03
C THR A 546 -21.60 5.84 12.35
N LEU A 547 -22.07 6.70 11.45
CA LEU A 547 -22.02 8.16 11.58
C LEU A 547 -23.29 8.76 12.20
N ASP A 548 -24.27 7.94 12.55
CA ASP A 548 -25.54 8.40 13.09
C ASP A 548 -25.36 9.04 14.48
N PRO A 549 -25.82 10.29 14.69
CA PRO A 549 -25.71 10.99 15.98
C PRO A 549 -26.37 10.27 17.14
N ASP A 550 -27.53 9.67 16.90
CA ASP A 550 -28.39 9.11 17.94
C ASP A 550 -27.90 7.71 18.33
N LEU A 551 -27.40 6.95 17.36
CA LEU A 551 -26.86 5.61 17.58
C LEU A 551 -25.41 5.65 18.06
N ASN A 552 -24.59 6.55 17.52
CA ASN A 552 -23.13 6.50 17.59
C ASN A 552 -22.47 7.87 17.90
N PRO A 553 -22.88 8.57 18.98
CA PRO A 553 -22.45 9.94 19.25
C PRO A 553 -20.94 10.11 19.43
N ARG A 554 -20.23 9.11 19.98
CA ARG A 554 -18.77 9.15 20.17
C ARG A 554 -17.99 8.67 18.95
N LEU A 555 -18.50 7.65 18.26
CA LEU A 555 -17.81 6.99 17.15
C LEU A 555 -17.69 7.93 15.94
N ARG A 556 -18.76 8.66 15.62
CA ARG A 556 -18.81 9.56 14.46
C ARG A 556 -17.76 10.68 14.49
N ASP A 557 -17.40 11.18 15.67
CA ASP A 557 -16.42 12.24 15.87
C ASP A 557 -14.97 11.76 15.71
N ARG A 558 -14.77 10.48 15.41
CA ARG A 558 -13.46 9.83 15.25
C ARG A 558 -13.27 9.22 13.87
N ILE A 559 -14.23 9.43 12.97
CA ILE A 559 -14.15 8.98 11.58
C ILE A 559 -13.60 10.10 10.70
N LEU A 560 -12.58 9.79 9.90
CA LEU A 560 -11.89 10.75 9.04
C LEU A 560 -12.14 10.43 7.56
N PHE A 561 -12.21 11.47 6.75
CA PHE A 561 -12.17 11.32 5.30
C PHE A 561 -10.73 11.07 4.82
N GLY A 562 -10.56 10.04 3.99
CA GLY A 562 -9.32 9.76 3.29
C GLY A 562 -9.59 9.00 2.00
N THR A 563 -8.71 9.09 1.00
CA THR A 563 -8.85 8.32 -0.25
C THR A 563 -7.78 7.26 -0.46
N ASP A 564 -6.68 7.32 0.30
CA ASP A 564 -5.46 6.57 0.05
C ASP A 564 -5.00 6.73 -1.42
N PHE A 565 -5.02 7.99 -1.86
CA PHE A 565 -4.49 8.34 -3.17
C PHE A 565 -3.03 7.94 -3.24
N TYR A 566 -2.47 7.43 -4.32
CA TYR A 566 -3.09 6.94 -5.55
C TYR A 566 -3.07 5.40 -5.60
N VAL A 567 -2.70 4.74 -4.50
CA VAL A 567 -2.54 3.28 -4.39
C VAL A 567 -3.88 2.57 -4.62
N VAL A 568 -5.00 3.23 -4.25
CA VAL A 568 -6.38 2.76 -4.43
C VAL A 568 -6.97 3.10 -5.80
N ARG A 569 -6.21 3.66 -6.78
CA ARG A 569 -6.73 3.92 -8.15
C ARG A 569 -7.26 2.68 -8.89
N ASN A 570 -7.03 1.48 -8.36
CA ASN A 570 -7.70 0.26 -8.84
C ASN A 570 -9.23 0.30 -8.64
N HIS A 571 -9.74 1.19 -7.79
CA HIS A 571 -11.14 1.29 -7.40
C HIS A 571 -11.88 2.52 -7.95
N GLY A 572 -11.17 3.48 -8.57
CA GLY A 572 -11.76 4.71 -9.10
C GLY A 572 -10.77 5.88 -9.19
N ALA A 573 -11.19 6.99 -9.82
CA ALA A 573 -10.50 8.27 -9.68
C ALA A 573 -10.94 8.96 -8.38
N ASP A 574 -10.11 9.79 -7.74
CA ASP A 574 -10.49 10.47 -6.48
C ASP A 574 -11.73 11.33 -6.62
N LYS A 575 -11.90 12.00 -7.76
CA LYS A 575 -13.14 12.74 -8.03
C LYS A 575 -14.39 11.85 -8.05
N ASP A 576 -14.25 10.58 -8.47
CA ASP A 576 -15.33 9.60 -8.44
C ASP A 576 -15.58 9.11 -7.01
N LEU A 577 -14.51 8.83 -6.24
CA LEU A 577 -14.63 8.47 -4.82
C LEU A 577 -15.28 9.60 -4.01
N LEU A 578 -14.88 10.85 -4.24
CA LEU A 578 -15.45 12.02 -3.60
C LEU A 578 -16.92 12.22 -3.98
N ALA A 579 -17.27 12.07 -5.26
CA ALA A 579 -18.65 12.17 -5.73
C ALA A 579 -19.55 11.09 -5.12
N ARG A 580 -19.07 9.83 -5.08
CA ARG A 580 -19.78 8.72 -4.45
C ARG A 580 -19.97 8.96 -2.96
N LEU A 581 -18.93 9.43 -2.27
CA LEU A 581 -19.01 9.71 -0.84
C LEU A 581 -20.02 10.80 -0.53
N ARG A 582 -20.00 11.90 -1.29
CA ARG A 582 -20.98 12.98 -1.15
C ARG A 582 -22.41 12.57 -1.48
N HIS A 583 -22.58 11.60 -2.37
CA HIS A 583 -23.91 11.07 -2.70
C HIS A 583 -24.41 10.08 -1.64
N GLY A 584 -23.50 9.27 -1.07
CA GLY A 584 -23.84 8.22 -0.11
C GLY A 584 -23.96 8.71 1.34
N LEU A 585 -23.60 9.96 1.63
CA LEU A 585 -23.72 10.57 2.96
C LEU A 585 -24.52 11.87 2.91
N SER A 586 -25.09 12.27 4.04
CA SER A 586 -25.62 13.62 4.19
C SER A 586 -24.50 14.67 4.09
N GLU A 587 -24.83 15.91 3.72
CA GLU A 587 -23.84 16.99 3.69
C GLU A 587 -23.25 17.25 5.08
N LYS A 588 -24.05 17.10 6.14
CA LYS A 588 -23.60 17.26 7.54
C LYS A 588 -22.58 16.20 7.92
N ASP A 589 -22.80 14.93 7.54
CA ASP A 589 -21.88 13.84 7.85
C ASP A 589 -20.61 13.91 7.01
N PHE A 590 -20.72 14.30 5.74
CA PHE A 590 -19.54 14.58 4.92
C PHE A 590 -18.69 15.71 5.52
N ASP A 591 -19.31 16.83 5.91
CA ASP A 591 -18.61 17.95 6.52
C ASP A 591 -18.01 17.57 7.89
N LEU A 592 -18.66 16.69 8.66
CA LEU A 592 -18.12 16.15 9.90
C LEU A 592 -16.78 15.43 9.65
N ILE A 593 -16.78 14.41 8.79
CA ILE A 593 -15.58 13.57 8.58
C ILE A 593 -14.49 14.24 7.74
N ALA A 594 -14.86 15.19 6.88
CA ALA A 594 -13.94 15.80 5.91
C ALA A 594 -13.49 17.22 6.28
N ARG A 595 -14.12 17.87 7.27
CA ARG A 595 -13.77 19.25 7.68
C ARG A 595 -13.60 19.39 9.18
N LYS A 596 -14.50 18.82 9.99
CA LYS A 596 -14.47 18.99 11.46
C LYS A 596 -13.50 18.02 12.15
N ASN A 597 -13.73 16.71 12.02
CA ASN A 597 -12.91 15.68 12.68
C ASN A 597 -11.42 15.79 12.34
N PRO A 598 -11.00 16.09 11.09
CA PRO A 598 -9.60 16.31 10.76
C PRO A 598 -8.92 17.41 11.59
N ILE A 599 -9.64 18.45 12.01
CA ILE A 599 -9.09 19.55 12.81
C ILE A 599 -8.77 19.10 14.24
N HIS A 600 -9.57 18.19 14.80
CA HIS A 600 -9.30 17.62 16.13
C HIS A 600 -8.18 16.58 16.11
N TYR A 601 -8.09 15.83 15.01
CA TYR A 601 -7.07 14.81 14.82
C TYR A 601 -5.67 15.41 14.60
N LEU A 602 -5.55 16.38 13.69
CA LEU A 602 -4.32 17.11 13.36
C LEU A 602 -3.94 18.13 14.42
#